data_AF-A0A8C1ZVC4-F1
#
_entry.id   AF-A0A8C1ZVC4-F1
#
_cell.length_a   1.000
_cell.length_b   1.000
_cell.length_c   1.000
_cell.angle_alpha   90.00
_cell.angle_beta   90.00
_cell.angle_gamma   90.00
#
_symmetry.space_group_name_H-M   'P 1'
#
loop_
_entity.id
_entity.type
_entity.pdbx_description
1 polymer ?
#
loop_
_entity_poly.entity_id
_entity_poly.type
_entity_poly.pdbx_seq_one_letter_code
_entity_poly.pdbx_strand_id
1 'polypeptide(L)'
;RLLMSGASVLHLLLQVIISALVLCLAPSGNAGRKVFTCPSSCSCSKESIICVGSSYVPRFIPNDVSSLSIVNGTFSEIKEAMFSHMPSLQLLLLNSNALTTIRDDAFSGLPHLEYLFIENNKIETTSKYSFRGLRDLTHLSLANNNIKALPRDLFIDLDSLIELDLRGNVFECDCRAKWLMMWLKSTNATVSDVLCAGPEEMTGKRLNDMTSLHNECISTDFIPLHSVSTESLSVDTFSHKNDVYVAIAAPNIESCMVLQWDHIEMNFRSYDNITGQSIVGCKSVIIQDQVFVIVAQLFGGSHIYKFDEDQSKFTKFQDIEVSKISKPNDIEAFQIGSDWFFIIADSSKAGLSTLYKWNDKGFYSYQSLHEWFRDTDAEFVNLDGKAHLILASRSQVPVIYQWSRSTQKFALQGEIPNMEDVVAVKTFRIKEDLYLAMTRYIGDSKVLHWTAKEFSEVQALPSRGSMILQPFSFKERYYLALGSDYTFSQIYQWDAEEKVFERFKEVYIQAPRSFTVVSTDRRDFVFASSFKGSTQIFEHIIIDLSL
;
A
#
# COMPACT_ATOMS: atom_id res chain seq x y z
N ARG A 1 40.02 -3.68 -40.03
CA ARG A 1 41.01 -4.64 -40.59
C ARG A 1 40.89 -5.95 -39.81
N LEU A 2 40.28 -6.97 -40.40
CA LEU A 2 40.56 -8.37 -40.07
C LEU A 2 40.33 -9.14 -41.37
N LEU A 3 41.44 -9.50 -42.02
CA LEU A 3 41.49 -10.36 -43.18
C LEU A 3 41.15 -11.78 -42.70
N MET A 4 39.98 -12.29 -43.10
CA MET A 4 39.76 -13.75 -43.10
C MET A 4 40.44 -14.32 -44.35
N SER A 5 41.25 -15.36 -44.14
CA SER A 5 41.94 -16.07 -45.21
C SER A 5 40.96 -16.89 -46.05
N GLY A 6 41.13 -16.85 -47.38
CA GLY A 6 40.24 -17.49 -48.36
C GLY A 6 40.12 -19.03 -48.27
N ALA A 7 40.86 -19.69 -47.38
CA ALA A 7 40.78 -21.14 -47.17
C ALA A 7 39.56 -21.58 -46.34
N SER A 8 39.02 -20.70 -45.48
CA SER A 8 37.91 -21.04 -44.56
C SER A 8 36.54 -21.06 -45.25
N VAL A 9 36.36 -20.23 -46.30
CA VAL A 9 35.10 -20.11 -47.03
C VAL A 9 34.87 -21.29 -47.97
N LEU A 10 35.95 -21.83 -48.56
CA LEU A 10 35.88 -22.99 -49.45
C LEU A 10 35.50 -24.27 -48.70
N HIS A 11 35.93 -24.41 -47.45
CA HIS A 11 35.61 -25.59 -46.62
C HIS A 11 34.13 -25.60 -46.17
N LEU A 12 33.57 -24.42 -45.89
CA LEU A 12 32.15 -24.27 -45.54
C LEU A 12 31.25 -24.53 -46.75
N LEU A 13 31.61 -24.03 -47.94
CA LEU A 13 30.89 -24.28 -49.19
C LEU A 13 30.90 -25.76 -49.58
N LEU A 14 32.01 -26.47 -49.40
CA LEU A 14 32.10 -27.90 -49.69
C LEU A 14 31.22 -28.73 -48.74
N GLN A 15 31.16 -28.37 -47.46
CA GLN A 15 30.27 -29.05 -46.49
C GLN A 15 28.78 -28.81 -46.80
N VAL A 16 28.40 -27.61 -47.23
CA VAL A 16 27.01 -27.31 -47.61
C VAL A 16 26.61 -28.06 -48.88
N ILE A 17 27.51 -28.18 -49.86
CA ILE A 17 27.24 -28.91 -51.11
C ILE A 17 27.16 -30.43 -50.87
N ILE A 18 28.02 -31.00 -50.01
CA ILE A 18 27.96 -32.43 -49.66
C ILE A 18 26.68 -32.74 -48.85
N SER A 19 26.27 -31.85 -47.96
CA SER A 19 25.00 -31.98 -47.21
C SER A 19 23.78 -31.90 -48.14
N ALA A 20 23.82 -31.02 -49.16
CA ALA A 20 22.77 -30.90 -50.15
C ALA A 20 22.70 -32.10 -51.11
N LEU A 21 23.84 -32.69 -51.48
CA LEU A 21 23.86 -33.89 -52.34
C LEU A 21 23.38 -35.16 -51.61
N VAL A 22 23.60 -35.28 -50.29
CA VAL A 22 23.12 -36.42 -49.50
C VAL A 22 21.60 -36.38 -49.31
N LEU A 23 20.96 -35.20 -49.34
CA LEU A 23 19.49 -35.08 -49.33
C LEU A 23 18.82 -35.46 -50.65
N CYS A 24 19.54 -35.51 -51.78
CA CYS A 24 18.97 -35.81 -53.09
C CYS A 24 19.06 -37.29 -53.51
N LEU A 25 19.62 -38.17 -52.67
CA LEU A 25 19.75 -39.62 -52.94
C LEU A 25 19.14 -40.51 -51.85
N ALA A 26 18.10 -40.03 -51.17
CA ALA A 26 17.22 -40.92 -50.44
C ALA A 26 16.32 -41.65 -51.47
N PRO A 27 16.24 -43.00 -51.46
CA PRO A 27 15.28 -43.69 -52.31
C PRO A 27 13.89 -43.17 -51.96
N SER A 28 13.07 -42.94 -52.99
CA SER A 28 11.63 -42.70 -52.88
C SER A 28 10.96 -43.93 -52.26
N GLY A 29 11.17 -44.09 -50.96
CA GLY A 29 10.41 -44.96 -50.10
C GLY A 29 9.04 -44.33 -50.00
N ASN A 30 8.07 -45.03 -50.60
CA ASN A 30 6.65 -44.78 -50.44
C ASN A 30 6.39 -44.55 -48.94
N ALA A 31 6.22 -43.29 -48.52
CA ALA A 31 5.83 -42.97 -47.15
C ALA A 31 4.43 -43.53 -46.99
N GLY A 32 4.35 -44.79 -46.55
CA GLY A 32 3.09 -45.45 -46.29
C GLY A 32 2.29 -44.54 -45.39
N ARG A 33 1.18 -44.00 -45.89
CA ARG A 33 0.13 -43.42 -45.05
C ARG A 33 -0.10 -44.44 -43.94
N LYS A 34 0.36 -44.14 -42.72
CA LYS A 34 0.03 -44.96 -41.55
C LYS A 34 -1.49 -44.98 -41.51
N VAL A 35 -2.07 -46.11 -41.87
CA VAL A 35 -3.52 -46.29 -41.87
C VAL A 35 -3.96 -46.05 -40.44
N PHE A 36 -4.84 -45.07 -40.26
CA PHE A 36 -5.43 -44.80 -38.95
C PHE A 36 -6.08 -46.07 -38.42
N THR A 37 -5.59 -46.56 -37.30
CA THR A 37 -6.25 -47.61 -36.52
C THR A 37 -6.89 -46.96 -35.30
N CYS A 38 -8.20 -47.11 -35.17
CA CYS A 38 -8.93 -46.61 -34.02
C CYS A 38 -8.33 -47.21 -32.73
N PRO A 39 -7.99 -46.39 -31.72
CA PRO A 39 -7.47 -46.90 -30.45
C PRO A 39 -8.44 -47.87 -29.79
N SER A 40 -7.94 -48.87 -29.06
CA SER A 40 -8.77 -49.90 -28.42
C SER A 40 -9.72 -49.36 -27.35
N SER A 41 -9.41 -48.21 -26.76
CA SER A 41 -10.25 -47.49 -25.80
C SER A 41 -11.26 -46.55 -26.47
N CYS A 42 -11.32 -46.52 -27.80
CA CYS A 42 -12.13 -45.57 -28.55
C CYS A 42 -13.02 -46.27 -29.59
N SER A 43 -14.15 -45.64 -29.87
CA SER A 43 -15.02 -45.92 -31.01
C SER A 43 -14.88 -44.77 -31.99
N CYS A 44 -14.48 -45.06 -33.23
CA CYS A 44 -14.20 -44.06 -34.25
C CYS A 44 -15.17 -44.21 -35.43
N SER A 45 -15.78 -43.09 -35.82
CA SER A 45 -16.50 -42.92 -37.07
C SER A 45 -15.69 -42.05 -38.03
N LYS A 46 -16.27 -41.64 -39.16
CA LYS A 46 -15.61 -40.71 -40.09
C LYS A 46 -15.43 -39.32 -39.50
N GLU A 47 -16.38 -38.88 -38.68
CA GLU A 47 -16.47 -37.48 -38.20
C GLU A 47 -16.29 -37.39 -36.68
N SER A 48 -16.44 -38.50 -35.95
CA SER A 48 -16.44 -38.50 -34.49
C SER A 48 -15.58 -39.60 -33.87
N ILE A 49 -14.92 -39.27 -32.76
CA ILE A 49 -14.16 -40.21 -31.95
C ILE A 49 -14.65 -40.13 -30.50
N ILE A 50 -15.05 -41.27 -29.94
CA ILE A 50 -15.51 -41.38 -28.56
C ILE A 50 -14.60 -42.35 -27.83
N CYS A 51 -13.84 -41.86 -26.86
CA CYS A 51 -12.94 -42.64 -26.04
C CYS A 51 -13.48 -42.79 -24.62
N VAL A 52 -13.47 -44.02 -24.10
CA VAL A 52 -13.88 -44.33 -22.72
C VAL A 52 -12.71 -44.99 -22.00
N GLY A 53 -12.29 -44.44 -20.86
CA GLY A 53 -11.16 -44.99 -20.09
C GLY A 53 -9.77 -44.71 -20.70
N SER A 54 -9.66 -43.74 -21.61
CA SER A 54 -8.38 -43.42 -22.25
C SER A 54 -7.45 -42.61 -21.33
N SER A 55 -6.16 -42.96 -21.30
CA SER A 55 -5.12 -42.22 -20.57
C SER A 55 -4.38 -41.20 -21.44
N TYR A 56 -4.72 -41.09 -22.73
CA TYR A 56 -4.08 -40.18 -23.68
C TYR A 56 -5.05 -39.71 -24.76
N VAL A 57 -4.75 -38.55 -25.35
CA VAL A 57 -5.39 -38.04 -26.56
C VAL A 57 -4.78 -38.77 -27.77
N PRO A 58 -5.59 -39.36 -28.67
CA PRO A 58 -5.04 -40.06 -29.83
C PRO A 58 -4.34 -39.07 -30.78
N ARG A 59 -3.13 -39.40 -31.24
CA ARG A 59 -2.26 -38.48 -32.01
C ARG A 59 -2.27 -38.67 -33.51
N PHE A 60 -2.53 -39.90 -33.96
CA PHE A 60 -2.61 -40.24 -35.38
C PHE A 60 -4.09 -40.37 -35.68
N ILE A 61 -4.71 -39.34 -36.24
CA ILE A 61 -6.15 -39.26 -36.52
C ILE A 61 -6.32 -38.63 -37.91
N PRO A 62 -7.38 -38.94 -38.68
CA PRO A 62 -7.72 -38.19 -39.89
C PRO A 62 -8.00 -36.71 -39.59
N ASN A 63 -7.48 -35.79 -40.42
CA ASN A 63 -7.61 -34.34 -40.19
C ASN A 63 -9.06 -33.80 -40.31
N ASP A 64 -10.01 -34.66 -40.70
CA ASP A 64 -11.42 -34.39 -40.97
C ASP A 64 -12.36 -34.71 -39.80
N VAL A 65 -11.83 -35.15 -38.65
CA VAL A 65 -12.66 -35.38 -37.45
C VAL A 65 -13.17 -34.05 -36.90
N SER A 66 -14.50 -33.93 -36.76
CA SER A 66 -15.20 -32.75 -36.25
C SER A 66 -15.57 -32.85 -34.77
N SER A 67 -15.64 -34.07 -34.20
CA SER A 67 -16.04 -34.28 -32.81
C SER A 67 -15.12 -35.25 -32.06
N LEU A 68 -14.65 -34.86 -30.88
CA LEU A 68 -13.89 -35.71 -29.97
C LEU A 68 -14.53 -35.71 -28.59
N SER A 69 -14.78 -36.90 -28.05
CA SER A 69 -15.27 -37.09 -26.68
C SER A 69 -14.35 -38.03 -25.92
N ILE A 70 -13.90 -37.63 -24.74
CA ILE A 70 -13.12 -38.47 -23.82
C ILE A 70 -13.82 -38.50 -22.47
N VAL A 71 -14.25 -39.70 -22.07
CA VAL A 71 -15.04 -39.95 -20.87
C VAL A 71 -14.32 -40.95 -19.96
N ASN A 72 -14.34 -40.70 -18.64
CA ASN A 72 -13.73 -41.58 -17.64
C ASN A 72 -12.23 -41.87 -17.88
N GLY A 73 -11.52 -40.93 -18.49
CA GLY A 73 -10.08 -40.99 -18.73
C GLY A 73 -9.26 -40.66 -17.48
N THR A 74 -7.96 -40.97 -17.55
CA THR A 74 -7.04 -40.89 -16.39
C THR A 74 -5.95 -39.82 -16.51
N PHE A 75 -5.92 -39.06 -17.61
CA PHE A 75 -4.97 -37.96 -17.74
C PHE A 75 -5.39 -36.78 -16.85
N SER A 76 -4.41 -36.15 -16.22
CA SER A 76 -4.63 -35.11 -15.20
C SER A 76 -4.44 -33.69 -15.71
N GLU A 77 -3.85 -33.49 -16.88
CA GLU A 77 -3.55 -32.16 -17.42
C GLU A 77 -3.82 -32.04 -18.91
N ILE A 78 -4.25 -30.86 -19.34
CA ILE A 78 -4.29 -30.46 -20.76
C ILE A 78 -3.09 -29.56 -21.04
N LYS A 79 -2.20 -30.00 -21.92
CA LYS A 79 -0.95 -29.31 -22.29
C LYS A 79 -1.15 -28.41 -23.49
N GLU A 80 -0.20 -27.51 -23.69
CA GLU A 80 -0.07 -26.68 -24.89
C GLU A 80 -0.25 -27.52 -26.17
N ALA A 81 -1.12 -27.00 -27.06
CA ALA A 81 -1.39 -27.56 -28.40
C ALA A 81 -1.73 -29.07 -28.41
N MET A 82 -2.29 -29.61 -27.32
CA MET A 82 -2.55 -31.05 -27.16
C MET A 82 -3.48 -31.62 -28.24
N PHE A 83 -4.34 -30.77 -28.81
CA PHE A 83 -5.32 -31.14 -29.84
C PHE A 83 -4.98 -30.64 -31.25
N SER A 84 -3.80 -30.03 -31.44
CA SER A 84 -3.38 -29.40 -32.71
C SER A 84 -3.33 -30.33 -33.93
N HIS A 85 -3.38 -31.65 -33.72
CA HIS A 85 -3.47 -32.65 -34.77
C HIS A 85 -4.88 -32.82 -35.36
N MET A 86 -5.90 -32.16 -34.79
CA MET A 86 -7.29 -32.18 -35.24
C MET A 86 -7.79 -30.76 -35.54
N PRO A 87 -7.24 -30.08 -36.58
CA PRO A 87 -7.56 -28.66 -36.83
C PRO A 87 -9.02 -28.40 -37.24
N SER A 88 -9.75 -29.42 -37.69
CA SER A 88 -11.16 -29.33 -38.10
C SER A 88 -12.15 -29.58 -36.95
N LEU A 89 -11.67 -29.70 -35.71
CA LEU A 89 -12.51 -30.03 -34.56
C LEU A 89 -13.48 -28.89 -34.25
N GLN A 90 -14.76 -29.22 -34.17
CA GLN A 90 -15.86 -28.32 -33.81
C GLN A 90 -16.39 -28.60 -32.40
N LEU A 91 -16.35 -29.86 -31.95
CA LEU A 91 -16.81 -30.28 -30.62
C LEU A 91 -15.72 -31.04 -29.87
N LEU A 92 -15.42 -30.59 -28.64
CA LEU A 92 -14.55 -31.27 -27.70
C LEU A 92 -15.26 -31.46 -26.35
N LEU A 93 -15.50 -32.73 -25.98
CA LEU A 93 -16.09 -33.12 -24.70
C LEU A 93 -15.09 -33.89 -23.84
N LEU A 94 -14.80 -33.37 -22.66
CA LEU A 94 -13.90 -33.94 -21.65
C LEU A 94 -14.68 -34.11 -20.34
N ASN A 95 -15.40 -35.22 -20.22
CA ASN A 95 -16.32 -35.45 -19.08
C ASN A 95 -15.81 -36.53 -18.12
N SER A 96 -15.93 -36.29 -16.82
CA SER A 96 -15.64 -37.29 -15.77
C SER A 96 -14.21 -37.82 -15.83
N ASN A 97 -13.24 -36.97 -16.20
CA ASN A 97 -11.81 -37.31 -16.16
C ASN A 97 -11.19 -36.80 -14.85
N ALA A 98 -9.94 -37.23 -14.58
CA ALA A 98 -9.17 -36.78 -13.43
C ALA A 98 -8.41 -35.47 -13.67
N LEU A 99 -8.92 -34.58 -14.53
CA LEU A 99 -8.26 -33.32 -14.89
C LEU A 99 -8.19 -32.37 -13.70
N THR A 100 -6.99 -31.85 -13.42
CA THR A 100 -6.73 -30.88 -12.36
C THR A 100 -6.26 -29.53 -12.87
N THR A 101 -5.71 -29.46 -14.10
CA THR A 101 -5.13 -28.23 -14.65
C THR A 101 -5.27 -28.13 -16.16
N ILE A 102 -5.58 -26.92 -16.65
CA ILE A 102 -5.49 -26.53 -18.06
C ILE A 102 -4.34 -25.53 -18.20
N ARG A 103 -3.33 -25.86 -19.01
CA ARG A 103 -2.13 -25.02 -19.21
C ARG A 103 -2.37 -23.95 -20.28
N ASP A 104 -1.42 -23.02 -20.40
CA ASP A 104 -1.41 -22.04 -21.49
C ASP A 104 -1.47 -22.70 -22.86
N ASP A 105 -2.24 -22.07 -23.76
CA ASP A 105 -2.36 -22.43 -25.16
C ASP A 105 -2.79 -23.91 -25.37
N ALA A 106 -3.52 -24.46 -24.40
CA ALA A 106 -3.96 -25.86 -24.34
C ALA A 106 -4.74 -26.31 -25.59
N PHE A 107 -5.57 -25.41 -26.12
CA PHE A 107 -6.43 -25.63 -27.28
C PHE A 107 -5.88 -24.96 -28.56
N SER A 108 -4.61 -24.55 -28.56
CA SER A 108 -3.98 -23.97 -29.74
C SER A 108 -4.00 -24.95 -30.92
N GLY A 109 -4.28 -24.42 -32.11
CA GLY A 109 -4.46 -25.20 -33.35
C GLY A 109 -5.90 -25.67 -33.60
N LEU A 110 -6.88 -25.22 -32.82
CA LEU A 110 -8.31 -25.50 -33.02
C LEU A 110 -9.09 -24.25 -33.45
N PRO A 111 -8.89 -23.73 -34.68
CA PRO A 111 -9.51 -22.47 -35.11
C PRO A 111 -11.03 -22.54 -35.27
N HIS A 112 -11.59 -23.74 -35.47
CA HIS A 112 -13.02 -23.95 -35.77
C HIS A 112 -13.80 -24.55 -34.59
N LEU A 113 -13.24 -24.51 -33.38
CA LEU A 113 -13.89 -25.11 -32.21
C LEU A 113 -15.06 -24.25 -31.76
N GLU A 114 -16.27 -24.82 -31.81
CA GLU A 114 -17.52 -24.13 -31.44
C GLU A 114 -18.03 -24.57 -30.06
N TYR A 115 -17.82 -25.83 -29.69
CA TYR A 115 -18.33 -26.43 -28.45
C TYR A 115 -17.19 -27.05 -27.63
N LEU A 116 -16.96 -26.51 -26.42
CA LEU A 116 -15.96 -27.01 -25.49
C LEU A 116 -16.61 -27.31 -24.14
N PHE A 117 -16.70 -28.59 -23.79
CA PHE A 117 -17.32 -29.05 -22.56
C PHE A 117 -16.29 -29.80 -21.71
N ILE A 118 -15.93 -29.24 -20.56
CA ILE A 118 -14.96 -29.80 -19.61
C ILE A 118 -15.66 -29.96 -18.26
N GLU A 119 -16.43 -31.03 -18.12
CA GLU A 119 -17.40 -31.20 -17.03
C GLU A 119 -17.04 -32.34 -16.09
N ASN A 120 -17.43 -32.23 -14.82
CA ASN A 120 -17.25 -33.30 -13.81
C ASN A 120 -15.77 -33.72 -13.64
N ASN A 121 -14.83 -32.77 -13.68
CA ASN A 121 -13.42 -33.03 -13.37
C ASN A 121 -13.05 -32.39 -12.01
N LYS A 122 -11.75 -32.23 -11.75
CA LYS A 122 -11.21 -31.72 -10.47
C LYS A 122 -10.36 -30.48 -10.69
N ILE A 123 -10.73 -29.65 -11.67
CA ILE A 123 -9.97 -28.45 -12.01
C ILE A 123 -10.17 -27.43 -10.88
N GLU A 124 -9.07 -27.05 -10.22
CA GLU A 124 -9.10 -26.01 -9.18
C GLU A 124 -8.71 -24.63 -9.72
N THR A 125 -7.78 -24.62 -10.68
CA THR A 125 -7.27 -23.40 -11.32
C THR A 125 -7.03 -23.64 -12.80
N THR A 126 -7.14 -22.57 -13.59
CA THR A 126 -6.83 -22.54 -15.02
C THR A 126 -5.78 -21.47 -15.27
N SER A 127 -4.99 -21.61 -16.33
CA SER A 127 -4.03 -20.58 -16.73
C SER A 127 -4.71 -19.46 -17.51
N LYS A 128 -4.17 -18.23 -17.43
CA LYS A 128 -4.72 -17.04 -18.12
C LYS A 128 -4.90 -17.26 -19.62
N TYR A 129 -3.98 -18.00 -20.27
CA TYR A 129 -3.99 -18.21 -21.71
C TYR A 129 -4.53 -19.58 -22.12
N SER A 130 -5.31 -20.23 -21.24
CA SER A 130 -5.86 -21.57 -21.50
C SER A 130 -6.73 -21.61 -22.77
N PHE A 131 -7.58 -20.60 -22.97
CA PHE A 131 -8.53 -20.52 -24.09
C PHE A 131 -8.12 -19.52 -25.18
N ARG A 132 -6.84 -19.13 -25.22
CA ARG A 132 -6.35 -18.15 -26.19
C ARG A 132 -6.64 -18.62 -27.62
N GLY A 133 -7.13 -17.71 -28.45
CA GLY A 133 -7.36 -17.94 -29.88
C GLY A 133 -8.64 -18.71 -30.25
N LEU A 134 -9.47 -19.12 -29.29
CA LEU A 134 -10.74 -19.82 -29.54
C LEU A 134 -11.87 -18.84 -29.93
N ARG A 135 -11.69 -18.12 -31.05
CA ARG A 135 -12.59 -17.04 -31.48
C ARG A 135 -13.97 -17.50 -31.98
N ASP A 136 -14.04 -18.72 -32.50
CA ASP A 136 -15.27 -19.34 -33.01
C ASP A 136 -16.07 -20.07 -31.90
N LEU A 137 -15.57 -20.07 -30.65
CA LEU A 137 -16.19 -20.79 -29.55
C LEU A 137 -17.52 -20.14 -29.14
N THR A 138 -18.60 -20.90 -29.23
CA THR A 138 -19.96 -20.45 -28.91
C THR A 138 -20.46 -20.98 -27.57
N HIS A 139 -20.06 -22.20 -27.19
CA HIS A 139 -20.48 -22.82 -25.94
C HIS A 139 -19.28 -23.33 -25.15
N LEU A 140 -19.12 -22.82 -23.93
CA LEU A 140 -18.10 -23.26 -22.98
C LEU A 140 -18.76 -23.76 -21.70
N SER A 141 -18.49 -25.01 -21.33
CA SER A 141 -18.87 -25.53 -20.01
C SER A 141 -17.64 -25.92 -19.20
N LEU A 142 -17.55 -25.36 -17.99
CA LEU A 142 -16.64 -25.75 -16.92
C LEU A 142 -17.43 -26.25 -15.70
N ALA A 143 -18.64 -26.76 -15.92
CA ALA A 143 -19.55 -27.17 -14.86
C ALA A 143 -19.02 -28.35 -14.02
N ASN A 144 -19.37 -28.36 -12.74
CA ASN A 144 -19.05 -29.42 -11.79
C ASN A 144 -17.54 -29.72 -11.73
N ASN A 145 -16.72 -28.68 -11.64
CA ASN A 145 -15.31 -28.77 -11.29
C ASN A 145 -15.11 -28.24 -9.86
N ASN A 146 -13.86 -28.04 -9.44
CA ASN A 146 -13.53 -27.51 -8.12
C ASN A 146 -12.94 -26.09 -8.22
N ILE A 147 -13.39 -25.30 -9.21
CA ILE A 147 -12.78 -24.01 -9.51
C ILE A 147 -13.06 -23.05 -8.35
N LYS A 148 -11.97 -22.53 -7.77
CA LYS A 148 -12.03 -21.54 -6.70
C LYS A 148 -11.95 -20.12 -7.22
N ALA A 149 -11.17 -19.90 -8.27
CA ALA A 149 -11.03 -18.63 -8.94
C ALA A 149 -10.64 -18.85 -10.40
N LEU A 150 -11.07 -17.94 -11.27
CA LEU A 150 -10.62 -17.89 -12.66
C LEU A 150 -9.63 -16.74 -12.85
N PRO A 151 -8.54 -16.93 -13.61
CA PRO A 151 -7.57 -15.87 -13.88
C PRO A 151 -8.19 -14.73 -14.69
N ARG A 152 -7.73 -13.52 -14.43
CA ARG A 152 -8.20 -12.32 -15.14
C ARG A 152 -7.98 -12.42 -16.65
N ASP A 153 -8.96 -11.94 -17.41
CA ASP A 153 -8.99 -11.92 -18.88
C ASP A 153 -8.99 -13.31 -19.54
N LEU A 154 -9.37 -14.37 -18.81
CA LEU A 154 -9.45 -15.73 -19.34
C LEU A 154 -10.32 -15.84 -20.62
N PHE A 155 -11.34 -14.99 -20.73
CA PHE A 155 -12.33 -14.99 -21.81
C PHE A 155 -12.06 -13.93 -22.89
N ILE A 156 -10.88 -13.30 -22.90
CA ILE A 156 -10.60 -12.14 -23.75
C ILE A 156 -10.73 -12.39 -25.27
N ASP A 157 -10.43 -13.62 -25.72
CA ASP A 157 -10.48 -14.00 -27.13
C ASP A 157 -11.77 -14.74 -27.52
N LEU A 158 -12.74 -14.88 -26.61
CA LEU A 158 -13.98 -15.65 -26.83
C LEU A 158 -15.08 -14.76 -27.43
N ASP A 159 -14.79 -14.18 -28.60
CA ASP A 159 -15.64 -13.17 -29.27
C ASP A 159 -17.04 -13.69 -29.63
N SER A 160 -17.17 -14.99 -29.91
CA SER A 160 -18.41 -15.63 -30.36
C SER A 160 -19.21 -16.32 -29.24
N LEU A 161 -18.83 -16.12 -27.97
CA LEU A 161 -19.41 -16.88 -26.86
C LEU A 161 -20.89 -16.53 -26.64
N ILE A 162 -21.74 -17.55 -26.68
CA ILE A 162 -23.19 -17.46 -26.49
C ILE A 162 -23.58 -18.02 -25.13
N GLU A 163 -22.98 -19.14 -24.71
CA GLU A 163 -23.32 -19.81 -23.46
C GLU A 163 -22.05 -20.17 -22.66
N LEU A 164 -22.07 -19.81 -21.38
CA LEU A 164 -21.04 -20.17 -20.41
C LEU A 164 -21.66 -20.85 -19.20
N ASP A 165 -21.24 -22.08 -18.94
CA ASP A 165 -21.68 -22.84 -17.77
C ASP A 165 -20.56 -22.99 -16.74
N LEU A 166 -20.79 -22.42 -15.55
CA LEU A 166 -19.88 -22.42 -14.40
C LEU A 166 -20.51 -23.07 -13.16
N ARG A 167 -21.69 -23.68 -13.28
CA ARG A 167 -22.41 -24.25 -12.13
C ARG A 167 -21.61 -25.35 -11.44
N GLY A 168 -21.85 -25.56 -10.14
CA GLY A 168 -21.23 -26.66 -9.39
C GLY A 168 -19.73 -26.49 -9.12
N ASN A 169 -19.21 -25.25 -9.19
CA ASN A 169 -17.86 -24.88 -8.74
C ASN A 169 -17.89 -24.27 -7.33
N VAL A 170 -16.72 -24.02 -6.75
CA VAL A 170 -16.55 -23.55 -5.36
C VAL A 170 -15.87 -22.18 -5.30
N PHE A 171 -16.49 -21.18 -5.92
CA PHE A 171 -15.89 -19.86 -6.10
C PHE A 171 -15.65 -19.13 -4.77
N GLU A 172 -14.42 -18.66 -4.58
CA GLU A 172 -14.02 -17.72 -3.54
C GLU A 172 -14.29 -16.30 -4.05
N CYS A 173 -15.35 -15.67 -3.56
CA CYS A 173 -15.82 -14.35 -3.98
C CYS A 173 -15.11 -13.23 -3.23
N ASP A 174 -13.78 -13.26 -3.28
CA ASP A 174 -12.90 -12.18 -2.83
C ASP A 174 -12.55 -11.25 -4.01
N CYS A 175 -11.55 -10.36 -3.83
CA CYS A 175 -11.16 -9.42 -4.85
C CYS A 175 -10.65 -10.03 -6.16
N ARG A 176 -10.18 -11.29 -6.15
CA ARG A 176 -9.79 -12.00 -7.37
C ARG A 176 -10.99 -12.33 -8.26
N ALA A 177 -12.19 -12.42 -7.68
CA ALA A 177 -13.44 -12.63 -8.42
C ALA A 177 -14.02 -11.33 -9.01
N LYS A 178 -13.47 -10.16 -8.68
CA LYS A 178 -13.97 -8.85 -9.13
C LYS A 178 -14.07 -8.75 -10.66
N TRP A 179 -13.04 -9.20 -11.37
CA TRP A 179 -13.05 -9.13 -12.84
C TRP A 179 -14.17 -10.00 -13.43
N LEU A 180 -14.41 -11.19 -12.86
CA LEU A 180 -15.45 -12.10 -13.31
C LEU A 180 -16.83 -11.50 -13.04
N MET A 181 -17.06 -10.94 -11.86
CA MET A 181 -18.28 -10.18 -11.56
C MET A 181 -18.53 -9.07 -12.59
N MET A 182 -17.50 -8.27 -12.91
CA MET A 182 -17.62 -7.19 -13.90
C MET A 182 -17.89 -7.73 -15.31
N TRP A 183 -17.24 -8.82 -15.69
CA TRP A 183 -17.47 -9.49 -16.95
C TRP A 183 -18.91 -10.04 -17.05
N LEU A 184 -19.43 -10.69 -16.00
CA LEU A 184 -20.80 -11.19 -15.92
C LEU A 184 -21.85 -10.08 -16.13
N LYS A 185 -21.57 -8.86 -15.64
CA LYS A 185 -22.47 -7.70 -15.82
C LYS A 185 -22.43 -7.09 -17.21
N SER A 186 -21.37 -7.33 -17.98
CA SER A 186 -21.12 -6.67 -19.27
C SER A 186 -21.22 -7.61 -20.47
N THR A 187 -21.10 -8.91 -20.25
CA THR A 187 -21.20 -9.92 -21.31
C THR A 187 -22.62 -10.04 -21.86
N ASN A 188 -22.71 -10.35 -23.14
CA ASN A 188 -23.99 -10.70 -23.80
C ASN A 188 -24.26 -12.21 -23.77
N ALA A 189 -23.29 -13.02 -23.33
CA ALA A 189 -23.45 -14.46 -23.21
C ALA A 189 -24.44 -14.81 -22.09
N THR A 190 -25.19 -15.89 -22.28
CA THR A 190 -26.02 -16.48 -21.22
C THR A 190 -25.11 -17.25 -20.28
N VAL A 191 -25.08 -16.87 -19.01
CA VAL A 191 -24.20 -17.50 -18.00
C VAL A 191 -25.02 -18.12 -16.87
N SER A 192 -24.68 -19.34 -16.48
CA SER A 192 -25.25 -19.98 -15.29
C SER A 192 -25.01 -19.17 -14.02
N ASP A 193 -25.88 -19.27 -13.01
CA ASP A 193 -25.65 -18.64 -11.71
C ASP A 193 -24.30 -19.05 -11.10
N VAL A 194 -23.44 -18.06 -10.83
CA VAL A 194 -22.17 -18.24 -10.11
C VAL A 194 -22.43 -17.99 -8.63
N LEU A 195 -22.45 -19.06 -7.84
CA LEU A 195 -22.65 -19.00 -6.38
C LEU A 195 -21.31 -19.01 -5.66
N CYS A 196 -21.20 -18.16 -4.65
CA CYS A 196 -20.02 -18.04 -3.80
C CYS A 196 -19.99 -19.16 -2.76
N ALA A 197 -18.86 -19.84 -2.64
CA ALA A 197 -18.58 -20.80 -1.58
C ALA A 197 -17.88 -20.15 -0.37
N GLY A 198 -17.18 -19.03 -0.58
CA GLY A 198 -16.50 -18.26 0.45
C GLY A 198 -16.24 -16.81 0.00
N PRO A 199 -15.75 -15.93 0.88
CA PRO A 199 -15.61 -16.12 2.34
C PRO A 199 -16.97 -16.30 3.05
N GLU A 200 -16.99 -16.64 4.34
CA GLU A 200 -18.19 -17.08 5.09
C GLU A 200 -19.41 -16.17 4.88
N GLU A 201 -19.21 -14.85 4.95
CA GLU A 201 -20.21 -13.80 4.73
C GLU A 201 -20.83 -13.79 3.32
N MET A 202 -20.12 -14.37 2.34
CA MET A 202 -20.52 -14.42 0.94
C MET A 202 -21.15 -15.75 0.54
N THR A 203 -21.09 -16.76 1.40
CA THR A 203 -21.56 -18.12 1.11
C THR A 203 -23.02 -18.13 0.63
N GLY A 204 -23.28 -18.75 -0.52
CA GLY A 204 -24.61 -18.88 -1.13
C GLY A 204 -25.12 -17.65 -1.88
N LYS A 205 -24.42 -16.51 -1.82
CA LYS A 205 -24.77 -15.32 -2.61
C LYS A 205 -24.35 -15.50 -4.07
N ARG A 206 -25.08 -14.86 -4.99
CA ARG A 206 -24.73 -14.81 -6.42
C ARG A 206 -23.68 -13.74 -6.65
N LEU A 207 -22.61 -14.08 -7.36
CA LEU A 207 -21.53 -13.15 -7.68
C LEU A 207 -22.03 -11.93 -8.49
N ASN A 208 -22.98 -12.12 -9.40
CA ASN A 208 -23.51 -11.04 -10.25
C ASN A 208 -24.30 -9.98 -9.47
N ASP A 209 -24.90 -10.34 -8.34
CA ASP A 209 -25.72 -9.44 -7.52
C ASP A 209 -24.86 -8.55 -6.60
N MET A 210 -23.55 -8.75 -6.57
CA MET A 210 -22.64 -8.03 -5.68
C MET A 210 -22.36 -6.61 -6.16
N THR A 211 -22.49 -5.64 -5.26
CA THR A 211 -22.09 -4.24 -5.47
C THR A 211 -20.83 -3.85 -4.69
N SER A 212 -20.54 -4.55 -3.58
CA SER A 212 -19.46 -4.26 -2.62
C SER A 212 -18.04 -4.44 -3.19
N LEU A 213 -17.80 -5.50 -3.95
CA LEU A 213 -16.51 -5.79 -4.61
C LEU A 213 -16.02 -4.69 -5.56
N HIS A 214 -16.89 -3.75 -5.98
CA HIS A 214 -16.49 -2.66 -6.86
C HIS A 214 -15.53 -1.67 -6.16
N ASN A 215 -15.78 -1.35 -4.89
CA ASN A 215 -15.06 -0.31 -4.15
C ASN A 215 -14.09 -0.86 -3.09
N GLU A 216 -14.28 -2.10 -2.63
CA GLU A 216 -13.53 -2.68 -1.49
C GLU A 216 -12.17 -3.28 -1.86
N CYS A 217 -11.91 -3.49 -3.16
CA CYS A 217 -10.66 -4.11 -3.61
C CYS A 217 -9.47 -3.17 -3.74
N ILE A 218 -9.61 -1.94 -3.24
CA ILE A 218 -8.49 -1.01 -3.16
C ILE A 218 -8.09 -0.91 -1.69
N SER A 219 -6.94 -1.50 -1.38
CA SER A 219 -6.27 -1.34 -0.09
C SER A 219 -5.08 -0.39 -0.23
N THR A 220 -4.34 -0.25 0.85
CA THR A 220 -3.11 0.53 0.90
C THR A 220 -2.02 -0.26 1.60
N ASP A 221 -0.78 0.20 1.51
CA ASP A 221 0.30 -0.33 2.33
C ASP A 221 1.37 0.73 2.61
N PHE A 222 2.18 0.49 3.64
CA PHE A 222 3.38 1.27 3.96
C PHE A 222 4.62 0.45 3.65
N ILE A 223 5.29 0.75 2.54
CA ILE A 223 6.49 0.03 2.13
C ILE A 223 7.74 0.79 2.58
N PRO A 224 8.75 0.13 3.20
CA PRO A 224 10.02 0.78 3.49
C PRO A 224 10.70 1.19 2.18
N LEU A 225 11.03 2.47 2.03
CA LEU A 225 11.71 2.98 0.83
C LEU A 225 13.21 3.17 1.10
N HIS A 226 13.52 4.07 2.03
CA HIS A 226 14.88 4.46 2.38
C HIS A 226 14.99 4.73 3.90
N SER A 227 16.21 4.77 4.40
CA SER A 227 16.50 5.23 5.76
C SER A 227 17.50 6.37 5.72
N VAL A 228 17.35 7.32 6.64
CA VAL A 228 18.38 8.32 6.92
C VAL A 228 19.26 7.73 8.00
N SER A 229 20.54 7.55 7.71
CA SER A 229 21.52 6.85 8.56
C SER A 229 21.95 7.67 9.79
N THR A 230 20.98 8.21 10.52
CA THR A 230 21.15 8.98 11.74
C THR A 230 19.99 8.71 12.69
N GLU A 231 20.29 8.81 13.98
CA GLU A 231 19.29 8.89 15.04
C GLU A 231 18.62 10.26 15.00
N SER A 232 17.34 10.31 15.34
CA SER A 232 16.53 11.52 15.32
C SER A 232 15.48 11.53 16.43
N LEU A 233 15.15 12.74 16.90
CA LEU A 233 14.13 12.96 17.92
C LEU A 233 12.82 13.45 17.31
N SER A 234 12.87 14.50 16.53
CA SER A 234 11.70 15.09 15.86
C SER A 234 11.95 15.23 14.37
N VAL A 235 10.86 15.16 13.61
CA VAL A 235 10.80 15.42 12.18
C VAL A 235 9.69 16.42 11.96
N ASP A 236 9.92 17.39 11.08
CA ASP A 236 8.95 18.40 10.69
C ASP A 236 9.02 18.57 9.16
N THR A 237 7.94 19.03 8.55
CA THR A 237 7.87 19.22 7.10
C THR A 237 7.33 20.59 6.74
N PHE A 238 7.85 21.17 5.67
CA PHE A 238 7.36 22.42 5.11
C PHE A 238 7.50 22.44 3.60
N SER A 239 6.67 23.27 2.96
CA SER A 239 6.71 23.50 1.53
C SER A 239 7.07 24.95 1.24
N HIS A 240 8.04 25.18 0.37
CA HIS A 240 8.46 26.52 -0.03
C HIS A 240 8.77 26.53 -1.53
N LYS A 241 8.23 27.51 -2.26
CA LYS A 241 8.38 27.65 -3.72
C LYS A 241 8.06 26.37 -4.52
N ASN A 242 7.04 25.63 -4.10
CA ASN A 242 6.58 24.34 -4.64
C ASN A 242 7.51 23.13 -4.38
N ASP A 243 8.62 23.32 -3.68
CA ASP A 243 9.45 22.21 -3.21
C ASP A 243 9.02 21.77 -1.81
N VAL A 244 9.27 20.49 -1.51
CA VAL A 244 8.97 19.88 -0.21
C VAL A 244 10.27 19.63 0.55
N TYR A 245 10.31 20.09 1.79
CA TYR A 245 11.44 19.97 2.68
C TYR A 245 11.06 19.23 3.96
N VAL A 246 12.07 18.59 4.55
CA VAL A 246 11.95 17.85 5.81
C VAL A 246 13.07 18.28 6.74
N ALA A 247 12.73 18.82 7.91
CA ALA A 247 13.68 19.16 8.96
C ALA A 247 13.74 18.02 9.99
N ILE A 248 14.94 17.54 10.30
CA ILE A 248 15.17 16.40 11.20
C ILE A 248 16.11 16.83 12.32
N ALA A 249 15.64 16.77 13.56
CA ALA A 249 16.48 16.98 14.74
C ALA A 249 17.32 15.73 15.02
N ALA A 250 18.62 15.81 14.75
CA ALA A 250 19.57 14.72 14.91
C ALA A 250 20.59 15.05 16.02
N PRO A 251 20.31 14.70 17.29
CA PRO A 251 21.12 15.13 18.43
C PRO A 251 22.56 14.60 18.40
N ASN A 252 22.79 13.38 17.90
CA ASN A 252 24.12 12.74 17.91
C ASN A 252 25.13 13.40 16.98
N ILE A 253 24.66 14.00 15.89
CA ILE A 253 25.50 14.73 14.95
C ILE A 253 25.41 16.25 15.16
N GLU A 254 24.77 16.69 16.25
CA GLU A 254 24.60 18.10 16.62
C GLU A 254 24.04 18.93 15.47
N SER A 255 23.01 18.41 14.78
CA SER A 255 22.46 19.05 13.60
C SER A 255 20.94 18.94 13.47
N CYS A 256 20.34 20.03 13.01
CA CYS A 256 19.05 20.03 12.36
C CYS A 256 19.28 19.84 10.86
N MET A 257 19.10 18.62 10.37
CA MET A 257 19.26 18.31 8.96
C MET A 257 18.03 18.78 8.20
N VAL A 258 18.23 19.50 7.10
CA VAL A 258 17.18 19.87 6.16
C VAL A 258 17.36 19.02 4.91
N LEU A 259 16.35 18.23 4.57
CA LEU A 259 16.29 17.45 3.34
C LEU A 259 15.34 18.13 2.34
N GLN A 260 15.61 17.97 1.05
CA GLN A 260 14.75 18.41 -0.05
C GLN A 260 14.37 17.20 -0.91
N TRP A 261 13.14 17.17 -1.40
CA TRP A 261 12.69 16.19 -2.38
C TRP A 261 13.33 16.43 -3.75
N ASP A 262 13.99 15.41 -4.32
CA ASP A 262 14.48 15.42 -5.69
C ASP A 262 13.49 14.75 -6.65
N HIS A 263 12.91 15.54 -7.55
CA HIS A 263 11.95 15.09 -8.55
C HIS A 263 12.57 14.20 -9.66
N ILE A 264 13.90 14.18 -9.81
CA ILE A 264 14.61 13.40 -10.81
C ILE A 264 14.97 12.02 -10.25
N GLU A 265 15.67 11.97 -9.11
CA GLU A 265 16.04 10.70 -8.47
C GLU A 265 14.92 10.07 -7.64
N MET A 266 13.84 10.80 -7.39
CA MET A 266 12.69 10.34 -6.60
C MET A 266 13.09 9.94 -5.17
N ASN A 267 13.99 10.72 -4.56
CA ASN A 267 14.52 10.53 -3.21
C ASN A 267 14.61 11.87 -2.43
N PHE A 268 14.87 11.78 -1.13
CA PHE A 268 15.18 12.96 -0.31
C PHE A 268 16.68 13.14 -0.20
N ARG A 269 17.19 14.30 -0.63
CA ARG A 269 18.61 14.66 -0.56
C ARG A 269 18.88 15.67 0.55
N SER A 270 20.08 15.64 1.11
CA SER A 270 20.51 16.68 2.05
C SER A 270 20.59 18.03 1.34
N TYR A 271 19.90 19.02 1.91
CA TYR A 271 19.83 20.39 1.41
C TYR A 271 20.74 21.30 2.22
N ASP A 272 20.57 21.33 3.54
CA ASP A 272 21.39 22.13 4.45
C ASP A 272 21.44 21.46 5.84
N ASN A 273 22.39 21.86 6.68
CA ASN A 273 22.57 21.36 8.03
C ASN A 273 22.79 22.53 9.00
N ILE A 274 21.78 22.80 9.84
CA ILE A 274 21.90 23.81 10.89
C ILE A 274 22.60 23.17 12.08
N THR A 275 23.75 23.68 12.47
CA THR A 275 24.53 23.11 13.58
C THR A 275 24.02 23.61 14.94
N GLY A 276 23.98 22.72 15.91
CA GLY A 276 23.56 23.03 17.28
C GLY A 276 23.75 21.85 18.23
N GLN A 277 24.21 22.15 19.44
CA GLN A 277 24.44 21.16 20.48
C GLN A 277 23.12 20.60 21.02
N SER A 278 23.01 19.26 21.07
CA SER A 278 21.88 18.54 21.66
C SER A 278 20.50 19.07 21.26
N ILE A 279 20.28 19.14 19.93
CA ILE A 279 19.01 19.59 19.35
C ILE A 279 17.91 18.57 19.66
N VAL A 280 16.77 19.07 20.15
CA VAL A 280 15.58 18.27 20.50
C VAL A 280 14.48 18.46 19.44
N GLY A 281 14.33 19.69 18.96
CA GLY A 281 13.22 20.11 18.11
C GLY A 281 13.71 20.98 16.95
N CYS A 282 13.18 20.69 15.76
CA CYS A 282 13.34 21.52 14.56
C CYS A 282 11.96 21.85 14.02
N LYS A 283 11.37 22.97 14.41
CA LYS A 283 10.02 23.37 13.96
C LYS A 283 10.13 24.46 12.92
N SER A 284 9.60 24.23 11.73
CA SER A 284 9.57 25.21 10.65
C SER A 284 8.34 26.11 10.73
N VAL A 285 8.49 27.38 10.33
CA VAL A 285 7.41 28.36 10.24
C VAL A 285 7.61 29.21 8.99
N ILE A 286 6.54 29.44 8.23
CA ILE A 286 6.57 30.27 7.03
C ILE A 286 5.77 31.55 7.29
N ILE A 287 6.46 32.69 7.29
CA ILE A 287 5.86 34.00 7.55
C ILE A 287 6.17 34.91 6.36
N GLN A 288 5.14 35.39 5.68
CA GLN A 288 5.28 36.30 4.53
C GLN A 288 6.27 35.74 3.47
N ASP A 289 6.12 34.45 3.14
CA ASP A 289 6.99 33.71 2.20
C ASP A 289 8.46 33.57 2.63
N GLN A 290 8.80 33.91 3.88
CA GLN A 290 10.11 33.64 4.47
C GLN A 290 10.05 32.39 5.35
N VAL A 291 11.04 31.51 5.18
CA VAL A 291 11.15 30.28 5.96
C VAL A 291 12.02 30.51 7.18
N PHE A 292 11.49 30.14 8.34
CA PHE A 292 12.21 30.12 9.61
C PHE A 292 12.23 28.70 10.18
N VAL A 293 13.31 28.34 10.87
CA VAL A 293 13.42 27.09 11.63
C VAL A 293 13.79 27.43 13.06
N ILE A 294 12.91 27.04 13.99
CA ILE A 294 13.10 27.17 15.43
C ILE A 294 13.83 25.91 15.90
N VAL A 295 15.04 26.10 16.43
CA VAL A 295 15.92 25.03 16.88
C VAL A 295 15.99 25.03 18.40
N ALA A 296 15.31 24.07 19.03
CA ALA A 296 15.34 23.89 20.48
C ALA A 296 16.52 23.01 20.91
N GLN A 297 17.25 23.46 21.93
CA GLN A 297 18.50 22.83 22.37
C GLN A 297 18.56 22.68 23.89
N LEU A 298 19.11 21.56 24.36
CA LEU A 298 19.34 21.33 25.80
C LEU A 298 20.56 22.09 26.35
N PHE A 299 21.47 22.51 25.47
CA PHE A 299 22.71 23.21 25.79
C PHE A 299 22.95 24.33 24.77
N GLY A 300 23.62 25.41 25.20
CA GLY A 300 23.97 26.54 24.32
C GLY A 300 22.83 27.51 24.00
N GLY A 301 21.64 27.33 24.59
CA GLY A 301 20.44 28.11 24.30
C GLY A 301 19.78 27.69 22.99
N SER A 302 18.49 27.99 22.85
CA SER A 302 17.73 27.73 21.62
C SER A 302 17.80 28.94 20.68
N HIS A 303 17.71 28.71 19.38
CA HIS A 303 17.88 29.76 18.36
C HIS A 303 16.84 29.65 17.25
N ILE A 304 16.62 30.74 16.54
CA ILE A 304 15.79 30.80 15.34
C ILE A 304 16.72 31.07 14.16
N TYR A 305 16.56 30.28 13.10
CA TYR A 305 17.28 30.42 11.85
C TYR A 305 16.32 30.89 10.76
N LYS A 306 16.83 31.69 9.83
CA LYS A 306 16.09 32.19 8.66
C LYS A 306 16.78 31.69 7.40
N PHE A 307 15.98 31.24 6.43
CA PHE A 307 16.49 30.88 5.12
C PHE A 307 16.96 32.13 4.36
N ASP A 308 18.20 32.10 3.90
CA ASP A 308 18.82 33.12 3.06
C ASP A 308 18.85 32.61 1.61
N GLU A 309 18.03 33.24 0.76
CA GLU A 309 17.91 32.85 -0.66
C GLU A 309 19.19 33.08 -1.45
N ASP A 310 19.95 34.13 -1.14
CA ASP A 310 21.18 34.47 -1.87
C ASP A 310 22.28 33.44 -1.57
N GLN A 311 22.29 32.92 -0.35
CA GLN A 311 23.27 31.92 0.09
C GLN A 311 22.77 30.47 -0.01
N SER A 312 21.49 30.27 -0.36
CA SER A 312 20.81 28.96 -0.36
C SER A 312 21.04 28.16 0.93
N LYS A 313 20.98 28.83 2.09
CA LYS A 313 21.22 28.20 3.39
C LYS A 313 20.51 28.91 4.53
N PHE A 314 20.39 28.24 5.67
CA PHE A 314 19.88 28.81 6.90
C PHE A 314 20.96 29.59 7.65
N THR A 315 20.64 30.81 8.04
CA THR A 315 21.51 31.66 8.85
C THR A 315 20.84 31.98 10.18
N LYS A 316 21.64 32.10 11.25
CA LYS A 316 21.12 32.41 12.58
C LYS A 316 20.44 33.78 12.53
N PHE A 317 19.16 33.81 12.86
CA PHE A 317 18.32 35.00 12.82
C PHE A 317 18.12 35.61 14.21
N GLN A 318 17.90 34.78 15.23
CA GLN A 318 17.60 35.26 16.58
C GLN A 318 18.03 34.26 17.66
N ASP A 319 18.53 34.76 18.79
CA ASP A 319 18.67 34.00 20.05
C ASP A 319 17.34 33.99 20.82
N ILE A 320 16.94 32.81 21.33
CA ILE A 320 15.79 32.69 22.24
C ILE A 320 16.27 32.96 23.68
N GLU A 321 15.46 33.70 24.44
CA GLU A 321 15.81 34.12 25.80
C GLU A 321 16.02 32.91 26.74
N VAL A 322 17.28 32.66 27.11
CA VAL A 322 17.68 31.51 27.95
C VAL A 322 17.19 31.64 29.40
N SER A 323 16.78 32.83 29.85
CA SER A 323 16.33 33.06 31.23
C SER A 323 15.05 32.30 31.57
N LYS A 324 14.25 31.95 30.56
CA LYS A 324 12.93 31.30 30.70
C LYS A 324 12.94 29.81 30.35
N ILE A 325 13.82 29.40 29.43
CA ILE A 325 13.88 28.02 28.92
C ILE A 325 15.15 27.35 29.45
N SER A 326 14.98 26.17 30.04
CA SER A 326 16.05 25.36 30.61
C SER A 326 16.15 23.97 29.96
N LYS A 327 15.04 23.25 29.81
CA LYS A 327 15.02 21.90 29.21
C LYS A 327 13.87 21.76 28.22
N PRO A 328 14.00 22.35 27.02
CA PRO A 328 12.96 22.25 26.00
C PRO A 328 12.76 20.79 25.59
N ASN A 329 11.52 20.36 25.47
CA ASN A 329 11.17 18.99 25.07
C ASN A 329 10.35 18.93 23.78
N ASP A 330 9.49 19.93 23.56
CA ASP A 330 8.61 20.00 22.40
C ASP A 330 8.43 21.46 21.93
N ILE A 331 8.11 21.63 20.65
CA ILE A 331 7.84 22.93 20.02
C ILE A 331 6.56 22.82 19.18
N GLU A 332 5.60 23.69 19.46
CA GLU A 332 4.38 23.78 18.68
C GLU A 332 4.19 25.19 18.14
N ALA A 333 3.86 25.30 16.85
CA ALA A 333 3.76 26.57 16.13
C ALA A 333 2.37 26.71 15.51
N PHE A 334 1.71 27.84 15.74
CA PHE A 334 0.31 28.03 15.39
C PHE A 334 -0.03 29.49 15.16
N GLN A 335 -1.21 29.72 14.58
CA GLN A 335 -1.76 31.06 14.35
C GLN A 335 -3.05 31.28 15.14
N ILE A 336 -3.21 32.50 15.64
CA ILE A 336 -4.49 32.99 16.17
C ILE A 336 -4.85 34.27 15.40
N GLY A 337 -5.79 34.16 14.47
CA GLY A 337 -6.05 35.24 13.52
C GLY A 337 -4.86 35.41 12.57
N SER A 338 -4.32 36.62 12.46
CA SER A 338 -3.11 36.92 11.66
C SER A 338 -1.80 36.77 12.43
N ASP A 339 -1.87 36.59 13.75
CA ASP A 339 -0.71 36.58 14.62
C ASP A 339 -0.09 35.18 14.68
N TRP A 340 1.22 35.10 14.42
CA TRP A 340 2.02 33.90 14.57
C TRP A 340 2.54 33.75 16.00
N PHE A 341 2.44 32.52 16.50
CA PHE A 341 2.97 32.12 17.79
C PHE A 341 3.71 30.79 17.68
N PHE A 342 4.65 30.57 18.59
CA PHE A 342 5.08 29.23 18.94
C PHE A 342 5.25 29.11 20.45
N ILE A 343 5.10 27.90 20.97
CA ILE A 343 5.41 27.57 22.36
C ILE A 343 6.54 26.55 22.39
N ILE A 344 7.40 26.69 23.39
CA ILE A 344 8.36 25.65 23.78
C ILE A 344 7.88 25.06 25.11
N ALA A 345 7.59 23.75 25.13
CA ALA A 345 7.31 23.02 26.36
C ALA A 345 8.62 22.73 27.10
N ASP A 346 8.69 23.10 28.38
CA ASP A 346 9.88 22.89 29.21
C ASP A 346 9.68 21.77 30.23
N SER A 347 10.54 20.75 30.15
CA SER A 347 10.50 19.56 31.00
C SER A 347 11.19 19.73 32.35
N SER A 348 11.77 20.89 32.62
CA SER A 348 12.37 21.22 33.91
C SER A 348 11.41 22.00 34.79
N LYS A 349 11.60 21.92 36.12
CA LYS A 349 10.82 22.72 37.07
C LYS A 349 11.21 24.21 37.10
N ALA A 350 12.43 24.52 36.67
CA ALA A 350 13.00 25.87 36.75
C ALA A 350 12.72 26.69 35.49
N GLY A 351 12.68 26.02 34.33
CA GLY A 351 12.18 26.59 33.10
C GLY A 351 10.66 26.71 33.13
N LEU A 352 10.14 27.56 32.25
CA LEU A 352 8.72 27.82 32.09
C LEU A 352 8.35 27.56 30.63
N SER A 353 7.29 26.78 30.41
CA SER A 353 6.71 26.63 29.07
C SER A 353 6.27 28.00 28.58
N THR A 354 6.91 28.50 27.53
CA THR A 354 6.82 29.92 27.15
C THR A 354 6.35 30.08 25.72
N LEU A 355 5.30 30.87 25.58
CA LEU A 355 4.72 31.32 24.32
C LEU A 355 5.50 32.53 23.80
N TYR A 356 5.85 32.49 22.52
CA TYR A 356 6.51 33.57 21.80
C TYR A 356 5.59 34.09 20.70
N LYS A 357 5.57 35.42 20.51
CA LYS A 357 4.74 36.10 19.50
C LYS A 357 5.62 36.78 18.46
N TRP A 358 5.25 36.65 17.19
CA TRP A 358 5.87 37.40 16.09
C TRP A 358 5.50 38.90 16.12
N ASN A 359 6.48 39.79 15.89
CA ASN A 359 6.26 41.25 15.82
C ASN A 359 6.97 41.93 14.64
N ASP A 360 7.08 41.23 13.50
CA ASP A 360 7.77 41.65 12.26
C ASP A 360 9.30 41.67 12.33
N LYS A 361 9.89 41.77 13.53
CA LYS A 361 11.35 41.72 13.72
C LYS A 361 11.85 40.36 14.19
N GLY A 362 10.98 39.57 14.80
CA GLY A 362 11.31 38.30 15.40
C GLY A 362 10.24 37.81 16.35
N PHE A 363 10.57 36.76 17.09
CA PHE A 363 9.69 36.16 18.08
C PHE A 363 10.11 36.53 19.49
N TYR A 364 9.20 37.09 20.27
CA TYR A 364 9.51 37.57 21.62
C TYR A 364 8.57 36.94 22.64
N SER A 365 9.10 36.71 23.85
CA SER A 365 8.33 36.13 24.95
C SER A 365 7.04 36.92 25.18
N TYR A 366 5.92 36.20 25.23
CA TYR A 366 4.58 36.76 25.29
C TYR A 366 3.85 36.33 26.58
N GLN A 367 3.94 35.05 26.90
CA GLN A 367 3.31 34.48 28.09
C GLN A 367 4.02 33.21 28.53
N SER A 368 4.33 33.09 29.83
CA SER A 368 4.73 31.83 30.44
C SER A 368 3.52 31.11 31.03
N LEU A 369 3.52 29.79 30.95
CA LEU A 369 2.46 28.90 31.40
C LEU A 369 3.02 27.85 32.36
N HIS A 370 2.13 27.28 33.17
CA HIS A 370 2.38 26.07 33.96
C HIS A 370 3.65 26.08 34.83
N GLU A 371 3.78 27.10 35.67
CA GLU A 371 4.95 27.27 36.54
C GLU A 371 5.19 26.06 37.46
N TRP A 372 6.45 25.61 37.56
CA TRP A 372 6.91 24.48 38.39
C TRP A 372 6.50 23.08 37.94
N PHE A 373 5.91 22.97 36.75
CA PHE A 373 5.59 21.69 36.12
C PHE A 373 6.72 21.22 35.20
N ARG A 374 6.62 19.98 34.75
CA ARG A 374 7.57 19.37 33.82
C ARG A 374 6.80 19.01 32.56
N ASP A 375 6.60 20.00 31.72
CA ASP A 375 5.80 19.85 30.50
C ASP A 375 6.60 19.06 29.47
N THR A 376 5.95 18.06 28.90
CA THR A 376 6.55 17.15 27.92
C THR A 376 6.10 17.45 26.51
N ASP A 377 4.91 18.00 26.32
CA ASP A 377 4.35 18.27 24.99
C ASP A 377 3.33 19.41 25.10
N ALA A 378 3.25 20.22 24.04
CA ALA A 378 2.27 21.28 23.91
C ALA A 378 1.50 21.08 22.60
N GLU A 379 0.17 21.12 22.67
CA GLU A 379 -0.68 20.86 21.51
C GLU A 379 -1.70 21.98 21.35
N PHE A 380 -1.65 22.66 20.21
CA PHE A 380 -2.62 23.69 19.87
C PHE A 380 -3.88 23.05 19.28
N VAL A 381 -5.06 23.51 19.71
CA VAL A 381 -6.33 23.01 19.18
C VAL A 381 -7.37 24.11 19.10
N ASN A 382 -8.19 24.07 18.04
CA ASN A 382 -9.36 24.92 17.92
C ASN A 382 -10.62 24.11 18.30
N LEU A 383 -11.19 24.42 19.47
CA LEU A 383 -12.45 23.85 19.97
C LEU A 383 -13.56 24.86 19.74
N ASP A 384 -14.53 24.51 18.89
CA ASP A 384 -15.74 25.30 18.63
C ASP A 384 -15.45 26.78 18.29
N GLY A 385 -14.43 27.01 17.46
CA GLY A 385 -14.02 28.34 17.00
C GLY A 385 -13.18 29.14 18.01
N LYS A 386 -12.76 28.52 19.11
CA LYS A 386 -11.90 29.11 20.12
C LYS A 386 -10.54 28.42 20.15
N ALA A 387 -9.48 29.22 20.12
CA ALA A 387 -8.12 28.75 20.28
C ALA A 387 -7.89 28.23 21.71
N HIS A 388 -7.33 27.04 21.81
CA HIS A 388 -6.94 26.39 23.05
C HIS A 388 -5.52 25.83 22.91
N LEU A 389 -4.90 25.59 24.07
CA LEU A 389 -3.61 24.95 24.17
C LEU A 389 -3.68 23.89 25.25
N ILE A 390 -3.25 22.68 24.94
CA ILE A 390 -3.17 21.56 25.87
C ILE A 390 -1.70 21.36 26.24
N LEU A 391 -1.40 21.25 27.53
CA LEU A 391 -0.06 20.86 27.99
C LEU A 391 -0.13 19.50 28.67
N ALA A 392 0.75 18.59 28.25
CA ALA A 392 1.00 17.33 28.95
C ALA A 392 2.22 17.49 29.86
N SER A 393 2.16 16.90 31.05
CA SER A 393 3.25 17.02 32.03
C SER A 393 3.46 15.72 32.81
N ARG A 394 4.70 15.49 33.22
CA ARG A 394 5.10 14.25 33.90
C ARG A 394 4.31 14.05 35.21
N SER A 395 3.73 12.86 35.38
CA SER A 395 2.95 12.47 36.56
C SER A 395 1.77 13.42 36.89
N GLN A 396 1.21 14.09 35.89
CA GLN A 396 0.03 14.95 36.00
C GLN A 396 -1.01 14.56 34.94
N VAL A 397 -2.23 15.07 35.09
CA VAL A 397 -3.22 15.06 34.01
C VAL A 397 -2.96 16.21 33.03
N PRO A 398 -3.32 16.08 31.73
CA PRO A 398 -3.21 17.20 30.80
C PRO A 398 -4.07 18.38 31.23
N VAL A 399 -3.54 19.59 31.07
CA VAL A 399 -4.25 20.85 31.34
C VAL A 399 -4.66 21.51 30.04
N ILE A 400 -5.83 22.17 30.03
CA ILE A 400 -6.33 22.92 28.88
C ILE A 400 -6.43 24.41 29.20
N TYR A 401 -5.82 25.22 28.36
CA TYR A 401 -5.90 26.67 28.38
C TYR A 401 -6.78 27.16 27.24
N GLN A 402 -7.60 28.18 27.51
CA GLN A 402 -8.41 28.84 26.50
C GLN A 402 -7.87 30.25 26.22
N TRP A 403 -7.78 30.62 24.94
CA TRP A 403 -7.44 31.97 24.54
C TRP A 403 -8.55 32.96 24.89
N SER A 404 -8.20 33.98 25.67
CA SER A 404 -9.09 35.10 25.99
C SER A 404 -8.90 36.23 24.99
N ARG A 405 -9.97 36.57 24.25
CA ARG A 405 -9.94 37.69 23.28
C ARG A 405 -9.78 39.06 23.96
N SER A 406 -10.22 39.22 25.21
CA SER A 406 -10.15 40.50 25.93
C SER A 406 -8.76 40.80 26.47
N THR A 407 -8.08 39.80 27.02
CA THR A 407 -6.73 39.94 27.56
C THR A 407 -5.64 39.59 26.55
N GLN A 408 -6.04 39.00 25.40
CA GLN A 408 -5.13 38.40 24.42
C GLN A 408 -4.14 37.45 25.08
N LYS A 409 -4.58 36.62 26.02
CA LYS A 409 -3.73 35.66 26.74
C LYS A 409 -4.46 34.34 26.92
N PHE A 410 -3.70 33.26 27.06
CA PHE A 410 -4.23 31.98 27.48
C PHE A 410 -4.57 32.02 28.98
N ALA A 411 -5.76 31.58 29.34
CA ALA A 411 -6.18 31.41 30.72
C ALA A 411 -6.48 29.92 30.96
N LEU A 412 -6.12 29.41 32.14
CA LEU A 412 -6.41 28.02 32.50
C LEU A 412 -7.93 27.82 32.51
N GLN A 413 -8.40 26.85 31.72
CA GLN A 413 -9.82 26.50 31.63
C GLN A 413 -10.13 25.29 32.49
N GLY A 414 -9.23 24.31 32.56
CA GLY A 414 -9.42 23.10 33.35
C GLY A 414 -8.40 22.02 33.02
N GLU A 415 -8.78 20.78 33.33
CA GLU A 415 -7.97 19.57 33.15
C GLU A 415 -8.75 18.55 32.30
N ILE A 416 -8.03 17.67 31.62
CA ILE A 416 -8.58 16.49 30.95
C ILE A 416 -8.44 15.31 31.94
N PRO A 417 -9.53 14.90 32.63
CA PRO A 417 -9.43 13.95 33.72
C PRO A 417 -9.16 12.52 33.23
N ASN A 418 -8.94 11.60 34.18
CA ASN A 418 -8.89 10.14 33.95
C ASN A 418 -7.71 9.63 33.10
N MET A 419 -6.66 10.44 32.95
CA MET A 419 -5.40 10.00 32.34
C MET A 419 -4.21 10.79 32.90
N GLU A 420 -3.50 10.21 33.87
CA GLU A 420 -2.28 10.79 34.44
C GLU A 420 -1.05 10.38 33.63
N ASP A 421 0.07 11.10 33.74
CA ASP A 421 1.36 10.74 33.12
C ASP A 421 1.27 10.57 31.59
N VAL A 422 0.44 11.41 30.95
CA VAL A 422 0.42 11.57 29.50
C VAL A 422 1.75 12.17 29.06
N VAL A 423 2.37 11.56 28.06
CA VAL A 423 3.68 11.99 27.52
C VAL A 423 3.49 13.00 26.39
N ALA A 424 2.51 12.78 25.53
CA ALA A 424 2.20 13.65 24.39
C ALA A 424 0.71 13.60 24.05
N VAL A 425 0.18 14.71 23.54
CA VAL A 425 -1.19 14.85 23.04
C VAL A 425 -1.12 15.29 21.59
N LYS A 426 -1.86 14.62 20.70
CA LYS A 426 -1.98 15.05 19.30
C LYS A 426 -3.44 15.18 18.92
N THR A 427 -3.79 16.26 18.25
CA THR A 427 -5.16 16.53 17.79
C THR A 427 -5.34 16.07 16.36
N PHE A 428 -6.54 15.61 16.03
CA PHE A 428 -6.89 15.27 14.66
C PHE A 428 -8.39 15.37 14.42
N ARG A 429 -8.77 15.48 13.14
CA ARG A 429 -10.16 15.50 12.72
C ARG A 429 -10.43 14.35 11.76
N ILE A 430 -11.57 13.70 11.95
CA ILE A 430 -12.14 12.78 10.97
C ILE A 430 -13.43 13.42 10.51
N LYS A 431 -13.44 13.88 9.25
CA LYS A 431 -14.49 14.78 8.74
C LYS A 431 -14.60 16.01 9.65
N GLU A 432 -15.77 16.26 10.24
CA GLU A 432 -16.02 17.40 11.13
C GLU A 432 -15.71 17.09 12.61
N ASP A 433 -15.63 15.81 12.97
CA ASP A 433 -15.48 15.37 14.36
C ASP A 433 -14.03 15.53 14.81
N LEU A 434 -13.85 16.07 16.02
CA LEU A 434 -12.55 16.36 16.60
C LEU A 434 -12.17 15.32 17.65
N TYR A 435 -10.93 14.84 17.56
CA TYR A 435 -10.38 13.83 18.44
C TYR A 435 -9.02 14.22 19.02
N LEU A 436 -8.67 13.58 20.13
CA LEU A 436 -7.35 13.60 20.74
C LEU A 436 -6.75 12.20 20.76
N ALA A 437 -5.48 12.09 20.42
CA ALA A 437 -4.63 10.95 20.69
C ALA A 437 -3.74 11.29 21.89
N MET A 438 -3.96 10.61 23.02
CA MET A 438 -3.18 10.79 24.24
C MET A 438 -2.22 9.62 24.42
N THR A 439 -0.94 9.92 24.54
CA THR A 439 0.13 8.93 24.59
C THR A 439 0.55 8.66 26.03
N ARG A 440 0.69 7.38 26.41
CA ARG A 440 1.33 6.95 27.66
C ARG A 440 2.54 6.06 27.37
N TYR A 441 3.58 6.19 28.18
CA TYR A 441 4.75 5.30 28.09
C TYR A 441 4.40 3.83 28.38
N ILE A 442 3.65 3.60 29.46
CA ILE A 442 3.14 2.28 29.87
C ILE A 442 1.69 2.39 30.31
N GLY A 443 0.97 1.26 30.30
CA GLY A 443 -0.48 1.25 30.46
C GLY A 443 -1.15 1.41 29.10
N ASP A 444 -2.22 2.18 29.03
CA ASP A 444 -2.97 2.38 27.79
C ASP A 444 -2.90 3.84 27.33
N SER A 445 -2.48 4.05 26.09
CA SER A 445 -2.77 5.27 25.34
C SER A 445 -4.25 5.32 24.98
N LYS A 446 -4.81 6.50 24.71
CA LYS A 446 -6.24 6.66 24.50
C LYS A 446 -6.57 7.56 23.32
N VAL A 447 -7.65 7.24 22.62
CA VAL A 447 -8.32 8.11 21.66
C VAL A 447 -9.58 8.67 22.31
N LEU A 448 -9.73 10.00 22.30
CA LEU A 448 -10.88 10.70 22.86
C LEU A 448 -11.57 11.51 21.78
N HIS A 449 -12.88 11.70 21.92
CA HIS A 449 -13.73 12.49 21.03
C HIS A 449 -14.29 13.70 21.76
N TRP A 450 -14.34 14.86 21.11
CA TRP A 450 -14.89 16.09 21.68
C TRP A 450 -16.43 16.12 21.57
N THR A 451 -17.13 16.22 22.71
CA THR A 451 -18.60 16.22 22.78
C THR A 451 -19.22 17.61 22.93
N ALA A 452 -18.56 18.66 22.42
CA ALA A 452 -18.88 20.09 22.63
C ALA A 452 -18.74 20.61 24.08
N LYS A 453 -18.62 19.73 25.07
CA LYS A 453 -18.44 20.07 26.48
C LYS A 453 -17.17 19.48 27.07
N GLU A 454 -16.92 18.20 26.79
CA GLU A 454 -15.79 17.46 27.33
C GLU A 454 -15.28 16.41 26.35
N PHE A 455 -14.08 15.90 26.61
CA PHE A 455 -13.51 14.79 25.87
C PHE A 455 -14.01 13.45 26.44
N SER A 456 -14.65 12.63 25.61
CA SER A 456 -15.09 11.28 25.96
C SER A 456 -14.17 10.23 25.34
N GLU A 457 -13.81 9.20 26.10
CA GLU A 457 -13.01 8.08 25.62
C GLU A 457 -13.73 7.31 24.51
N VAL A 458 -13.02 7.04 23.41
CA VAL A 458 -13.46 6.21 22.28
C VAL A 458 -12.80 4.85 22.34
N GLN A 459 -11.49 4.83 22.55
CA GLN A 459 -10.69 3.61 22.49
C GLN A 459 -9.44 3.71 23.36
N ALA A 460 -9.06 2.60 23.97
CA ALA A 460 -7.80 2.41 24.66
C ALA A 460 -6.87 1.50 23.85
N LEU A 461 -5.58 1.85 23.79
CA LEU A 461 -4.54 1.18 23.00
C LEU A 461 -3.35 0.83 23.91
N PRO A 462 -2.98 -0.46 24.06
CA PRO A 462 -1.92 -0.86 24.99
C PRO A 462 -0.54 -0.31 24.60
N SER A 463 0.06 0.47 25.48
CA SER A 463 1.38 1.06 25.31
C SER A 463 2.50 0.21 25.91
N ARG A 464 3.52 -0.05 25.09
CA ARG A 464 4.71 -0.83 25.45
C ARG A 464 5.97 0.02 25.26
N GLY A 465 6.18 0.96 26.18
CA GLY A 465 7.25 1.96 26.05
C GLY A 465 6.95 2.95 24.93
N SER A 466 5.73 3.48 24.87
CA SER A 466 5.29 4.36 23.79
C SER A 466 5.62 5.83 24.07
N MET A 467 6.32 6.47 23.14
CA MET A 467 6.61 7.91 23.21
C MET A 467 5.73 8.74 22.28
N ILE A 468 4.99 8.10 21.36
CA ILE A 468 4.13 8.79 20.40
C ILE A 468 2.92 7.94 20.01
N LEU A 469 1.74 8.57 20.00
CA LEU A 469 0.53 8.11 19.34
C LEU A 469 0.13 9.18 18.31
N GLN A 470 0.58 9.02 17.07
CA GLN A 470 0.46 10.03 16.04
C GLN A 470 -0.72 9.73 15.09
N PRO A 471 -1.76 10.57 15.05
CA PRO A 471 -2.76 10.51 14.01
C PRO A 471 -2.22 11.09 12.70
N PHE A 472 -2.61 10.51 11.57
CA PHE A 472 -2.27 11.03 10.24
C PHE A 472 -3.26 10.53 9.19
N SER A 473 -3.26 11.15 8.00
CA SER A 473 -4.18 10.75 6.93
C SER A 473 -3.59 10.96 5.55
N PHE A 474 -3.99 10.10 4.63
CA PHE A 474 -3.76 10.27 3.19
C PHE A 474 -5.12 10.23 2.49
N LYS A 475 -5.49 11.36 1.87
CA LYS A 475 -6.83 11.55 1.27
C LYS A 475 -7.91 11.28 2.33
N GLU A 476 -8.87 10.39 2.06
CA GLU A 476 -9.96 10.03 2.99
C GLU A 476 -9.64 8.82 3.88
N ARG A 477 -8.37 8.40 3.96
CA ARG A 477 -7.93 7.30 4.82
C ARG A 477 -7.22 7.85 6.05
N TYR A 478 -7.76 7.53 7.22
CA TYR A 478 -7.25 7.97 8.51
C TYR A 478 -6.51 6.84 9.20
N TYR A 479 -5.31 7.14 9.69
CA TYR A 479 -4.42 6.20 10.34
C TYR A 479 -3.97 6.74 11.69
N LEU A 480 -3.49 5.83 12.53
CA LEU A 480 -2.96 6.14 13.84
C LEU A 480 -1.72 5.28 14.08
N ALA A 481 -0.55 5.90 14.27
CA ALA A 481 0.70 5.20 14.55
C ALA A 481 1.00 5.23 16.06
N LEU A 482 0.97 4.06 16.70
CA LEU A 482 1.42 3.87 18.07
C LEU A 482 2.88 3.38 18.05
N GLY A 483 3.79 4.27 18.41
CA GLY A 483 5.21 3.93 18.57
C GLY A 483 5.44 3.02 19.77
N SER A 484 6.45 2.16 19.71
CA SER A 484 6.81 1.27 20.82
C SER A 484 8.32 1.03 20.89
N ASP A 485 8.90 1.19 22.08
CA ASP A 485 10.31 0.90 22.36
C ASP A 485 10.55 -0.59 22.68
N TYR A 486 9.52 -1.37 23.02
CA TYR A 486 9.67 -2.77 23.48
C TYR A 486 9.18 -3.83 22.49
N THR A 487 8.21 -3.49 21.65
CA THR A 487 7.64 -4.34 20.58
C THR A 487 7.64 -3.58 19.24
N PHE A 488 7.11 -4.20 18.18
CA PHE A 488 6.82 -3.49 16.93
C PHE A 488 5.89 -2.30 17.17
N SER A 489 6.07 -1.26 16.37
CA SER A 489 5.13 -0.13 16.33
C SER A 489 3.92 -0.53 15.50
N GLN A 490 2.74 -0.14 15.95
CA GLN A 490 1.48 -0.54 15.34
C GLN A 490 0.87 0.66 14.60
N ILE A 491 0.61 0.49 13.32
CA ILE A 491 -0.25 1.37 12.53
C ILE A 491 -1.66 0.79 12.59
N TYR A 492 -2.61 1.64 12.93
CA TYR A 492 -4.03 1.36 12.90
C TYR A 492 -4.69 2.14 11.77
N GLN A 493 -5.81 1.64 11.25
CA GLN A 493 -6.66 2.31 10.27
C GLN A 493 -8.04 2.55 10.88
N TRP A 494 -8.63 3.70 10.59
CA TRP A 494 -9.97 4.05 11.06
C TRP A 494 -11.04 3.18 10.38
N ASP A 495 -11.87 2.54 11.19
CA ASP A 495 -13.11 1.90 10.77
C ASP A 495 -14.25 2.91 10.82
N ALA A 496 -14.90 3.13 9.68
CA ALA A 496 -15.98 4.11 9.56
C ALA A 496 -17.32 3.65 10.14
N GLU A 497 -17.53 2.34 10.26
CA GLU A 497 -18.75 1.72 10.78
C GLU A 497 -18.70 1.69 12.31
N GLU A 498 -17.62 1.14 12.86
CA GLU A 498 -17.42 0.99 14.31
C GLU A 498 -16.90 2.27 14.98
N LYS A 499 -16.40 3.23 14.19
CA LYS A 499 -15.81 4.50 14.66
C LYS A 499 -14.66 4.30 15.66
N VAL A 500 -13.80 3.33 15.37
CA VAL A 500 -12.60 3.00 16.15
C VAL A 500 -11.42 2.76 15.22
N PHE A 501 -10.20 2.71 15.77
CA PHE A 501 -9.00 2.34 15.01
C PHE A 501 -8.73 0.84 15.11
N GLU A 502 -8.68 0.16 13.97
CA GLU A 502 -8.36 -1.27 13.88
C GLU A 502 -6.91 -1.50 13.49
N ARG A 503 -6.34 -2.63 13.92
CA ARG A 503 -4.94 -2.96 13.60
C ARG A 503 -4.80 -3.12 12.08
N PHE A 504 -3.89 -2.35 11.51
CA PHE A 504 -3.67 -2.33 10.07
C PHE A 504 -2.32 -2.98 9.70
N LYS A 505 -1.22 -2.47 10.27
CA LYS A 505 0.13 -2.96 9.95
C LYS A 505 1.09 -2.81 11.13
N GLU A 506 1.96 -3.79 11.30
CA GLU A 506 3.11 -3.69 12.20
C GLU A 506 4.35 -3.20 11.43
N VAL A 507 5.09 -2.27 12.02
CA VAL A 507 6.33 -1.73 11.46
C VAL A 507 7.42 -1.75 12.52
N TYR A 508 8.64 -2.07 12.09
CA TYR A 508 9.81 -2.09 12.96
C TYR A 508 10.58 -0.77 12.87
N ILE A 509 10.58 -0.02 13.97
CA ILE A 509 11.40 1.18 14.17
C ILE A 509 12.01 1.08 15.56
N GLN A 510 13.32 1.33 15.69
CA GLN A 510 13.98 1.30 16.99
C GLN A 510 13.70 2.58 17.75
N ALA A 511 12.95 2.47 18.86
CA ALA A 511 12.63 3.60 19.74
C ALA A 511 12.06 4.82 19.00
N PRO A 512 10.86 4.71 18.39
CA PRO A 512 10.26 5.77 17.59
C PRO A 512 9.92 7.00 18.44
N ARG A 513 10.09 8.21 17.89
CA ARG A 513 9.79 9.47 18.60
C ARG A 513 8.76 10.35 17.91
N SER A 514 8.60 10.22 16.60
CA SER A 514 7.61 10.95 15.80
C SER A 514 7.29 10.17 14.53
N PHE A 515 6.09 10.38 13.99
CA PHE A 515 5.69 9.97 12.64
C PHE A 515 5.25 11.24 11.91
N THR A 516 5.84 11.56 10.76
CA THR A 516 5.53 12.79 10.04
C THR A 516 5.13 12.47 8.62
N VAL A 517 3.94 12.91 8.22
CA VAL A 517 3.47 12.78 6.84
C VAL A 517 4.16 13.80 5.97
N VAL A 518 4.65 13.36 4.81
CA VAL A 518 5.24 14.20 3.78
C VAL A 518 4.59 13.84 2.46
N SER A 519 3.83 14.76 1.88
CA SER A 519 3.17 14.57 0.59
C SER A 519 3.86 15.41 -0.48
N THR A 520 4.08 14.80 -1.63
CA THR A 520 4.55 15.43 -2.87
C THR A 520 3.43 15.42 -3.92
N ASP A 521 3.67 15.95 -5.11
CA ASP A 521 2.67 15.97 -6.19
C ASP A 521 2.12 14.57 -6.57
N ARG A 522 2.88 13.50 -6.31
CA ARG A 522 2.56 12.14 -6.77
C ARG A 522 2.71 11.05 -5.72
N ARG A 523 3.45 11.30 -4.65
CA ARG A 523 3.85 10.28 -3.68
C ARG A 523 3.68 10.79 -2.26
N ASP A 524 3.31 9.87 -1.42
CA ASP A 524 2.94 10.08 -0.03
C ASP A 524 3.90 9.27 0.85
N PHE A 525 4.50 9.93 1.83
CA PHE A 525 5.53 9.33 2.69
C PHE A 525 5.22 9.53 4.16
N VAL A 526 5.71 8.61 4.99
CA VAL A 526 5.76 8.73 6.44
C VAL A 526 7.20 8.61 6.91
N PHE A 527 7.73 9.68 7.49
CA PHE A 527 9.02 9.67 8.18
C PHE A 527 8.80 9.22 9.62
N ALA A 528 9.49 8.16 10.04
CA ALA A 528 9.49 7.69 11.42
C ALA A 528 10.86 7.96 12.05
N SER A 529 10.91 8.92 12.98
CA SER A 529 12.16 9.22 13.71
C SER A 529 12.54 8.05 14.61
N SER A 530 13.84 7.86 14.84
CA SER A 530 14.38 6.74 15.61
C SER A 530 15.43 7.24 16.58
N PHE A 531 15.20 7.04 17.88
CA PHE A 531 16.13 7.53 18.91
C PHE A 531 17.39 6.68 19.07
N LYS A 532 17.39 5.43 18.58
CA LYS A 532 18.52 4.49 18.73
C LYS A 532 18.95 3.80 17.42
N GLY A 533 18.24 4.07 16.34
CA GLY A 533 18.50 3.48 15.03
C GLY A 533 18.42 4.54 13.94
N SER A 534 18.32 4.08 12.69
CA SER A 534 18.14 4.97 11.55
C SER A 534 16.69 5.41 11.41
N THR A 535 16.49 6.70 11.17
CA THR A 535 15.18 7.27 10.75
C THR A 535 14.68 6.52 9.52
N GLN A 536 13.45 6.00 9.55
CA GLN A 536 12.87 5.23 8.46
C GLN A 536 11.92 6.09 7.63
N ILE A 537 11.90 5.87 6.31
CA ILE A 537 10.95 6.51 5.39
C ILE A 537 10.10 5.41 4.77
N PHE A 538 8.80 5.46 5.02
CA PHE A 538 7.82 4.58 4.41
C PHE A 538 7.09 5.32 3.29
N GLU A 539 6.89 4.67 2.16
CA GLU A 539 5.99 5.15 1.11
C GLU A 539 4.60 4.55 1.33
N HIS A 540 3.57 5.40 1.26
CA HIS A 540 2.18 4.98 1.21
C HIS A 540 1.80 4.65 -0.23
N ILE A 541 1.45 3.39 -0.46
CA ILE A 541 1.05 2.91 -1.78
C ILE A 541 -0.40 2.46 -1.77
N ILE A 542 -1.05 2.56 -2.93
CA ILE A 542 -2.38 1.99 -3.17
C ILE A 542 -2.18 0.61 -3.77
N ILE A 543 -2.83 -0.40 -3.18
CA ILE A 543 -2.81 -1.78 -3.66
C ILE A 543 -4.19 -2.14 -4.22
N ASP A 544 -4.23 -2.52 -5.49
CA ASP A 544 -5.40 -3.14 -6.08
C ASP A 544 -5.35 -4.65 -5.82
N LEU A 545 -6.21 -5.12 -4.91
CA LEU A 545 -6.34 -6.52 -4.51
C LEU A 545 -7.03 -7.38 -5.58
N SER A 546 -7.49 -6.77 -6.69
CA SER A 546 -8.07 -7.50 -7.81
C SER A 546 -7.05 -7.94 -8.88
N LEU A 547 -5.78 -7.57 -8.69
CA LEU A 547 -4.68 -7.88 -9.62
C LEU A 547 -4.00 -9.21 -9.35
#